data_AF-A0A0B5NS47-F1
#
_entry.id   AF-A0A0B5NS47-F1
#
_cell.length_a   1.000
_cell.length_b   1.000
_cell.length_c   1.000
_cell.angle_alpha   90.00
_cell.angle_beta   90.00
_cell.angle_gamma   90.00
#
_symmetry.space_group_name_H-M   'P 1'
#
loop_
_entity.id
_entity.type
_entity.pdbx_description
1 polymer ?
#
loop_
_entity_poly.entity_id
_entity_poly.type
_entity_poly.pdbx_seq_one_letter_code
_entity_poly.pdbx_strand_id
1 'polypeptide(L)'
;MGKLSFTFNNIRKDYIQMLVGRKRPSWAPVKRRLVRVPHRAGALLLNTETEERRIDVPLVIKAKKDMADLQKLKEDLADWLYTEQPAELIFDDELDRTYLALIDGSVDLDEIVNRGRGVITFVCPMPYKLGKTNIHKFTQEWSTETTSYFTNKGSVEAPALIEMTVKKPSTFLDVWFGEYPNNRDYFRIGYPLTVEETTVQERERVMWDEMATPIGWTPVTGQFDDMKGTGSFKSRGGYALYCEDYGKEVGFYGAIAKKNIPGGPLQDFEMEAWMTLKSKNIGEMGRVEVLLLDEASNVVARINMNDLYATAEITRAHMKIGNSGTPNSFRKLVDTSGYYSTTFNQFRGRLRIARRGKVWSVYVAKFIDGTEKDGASLVERWIDETGNPMTERKIAQVMIAICKWDNHEPVKEIQIDDLKIWKVNKVPSNAQPYIFDTGDKIVIDTEKSLVTINGKNAINIKEIFSNFPVVIRGENRIDIMPPDVNATISYRERYR
;
A
#
# COMPACT_ATOMS: atom_id res chain seq x y z
N MET A 1 -21.36 -45.03 8.04
CA MET A 1 -21.20 -43.60 7.71
C MET A 1 -19.95 -43.08 8.39
N GLY A 2 -19.04 -42.46 7.65
CA GLY A 2 -17.82 -41.86 8.22
C GLY A 2 -18.15 -40.75 9.23
N LYS A 3 -17.23 -40.47 10.15
CA LYS A 3 -17.36 -39.33 11.07
C LYS A 3 -17.20 -38.04 10.25
N LEU A 4 -18.30 -37.34 9.99
CA LEU A 4 -18.26 -36.02 9.35
C LEU A 4 -17.90 -34.95 10.38
N SER A 5 -17.10 -33.97 9.96
CA SER A 5 -16.70 -32.79 10.72
C SER A 5 -16.62 -31.56 9.79
N PHE A 6 -16.03 -30.49 10.31
CA PHE A 6 -15.76 -29.26 9.58
C PHE A 6 -14.36 -28.72 9.90
N THR A 7 -13.84 -27.91 8.99
CA THR A 7 -12.63 -27.12 9.15
C THR A 7 -13.07 -25.66 9.29
N PHE A 8 -12.57 -24.97 10.32
CA PHE A 8 -12.85 -23.56 10.55
C PHE A 8 -11.54 -22.81 10.76
N ASN A 9 -11.35 -21.69 10.05
CA ASN A 9 -10.13 -20.90 10.10
C ASN A 9 -8.86 -21.74 9.88
N ASN A 10 -8.88 -22.63 8.87
CA ASN A 10 -7.79 -23.58 8.54
C ASN A 10 -7.44 -24.61 9.62
N ILE A 11 -8.21 -24.70 10.70
CA ILE A 11 -8.00 -25.65 11.79
C ILE A 11 -9.13 -26.67 11.77
N ARG A 12 -8.81 -27.91 12.12
CA ARG A 12 -9.75 -29.01 12.30
C ARG A 12 -9.45 -29.71 13.62
N LYS A 13 -10.48 -29.96 14.41
CA LYS A 13 -10.36 -30.68 15.69
C LYS A 13 -10.93 -32.10 15.57
N ASP A 14 -10.21 -33.07 16.14
CA ASP A 14 -10.53 -34.50 16.12
C ASP A 14 -11.58 -34.90 17.17
N TYR A 15 -11.71 -34.10 18.23
CA TYR A 15 -12.68 -34.31 19.31
C TYR A 15 -14.12 -33.94 18.93
N ILE A 16 -14.32 -33.25 17.80
CA ILE A 16 -15.65 -32.90 17.29
C ILE A 16 -16.16 -33.97 16.33
N GLN A 17 -17.40 -34.38 16.57
CA GLN A 17 -18.15 -35.17 15.62
C GLN A 17 -19.50 -34.49 15.34
N MET A 18 -19.77 -34.19 14.08
CA MET A 18 -21.08 -33.66 13.68
C MET A 18 -22.14 -34.76 13.73
N LEU A 19 -23.33 -34.41 14.22
CA LEU A 19 -24.49 -35.29 14.30
C LEU A 19 -25.41 -35.15 13.09
N VAL A 20 -26.34 -36.09 12.96
CA VAL A 20 -27.47 -36.03 12.02
C VAL A 20 -28.46 -34.94 12.47
N GLY A 21 -29.17 -34.30 11.53
CA GLY A 21 -30.14 -33.22 11.83
C GLY A 21 -29.63 -31.80 11.54
N ARG A 22 -28.57 -31.68 10.73
CA ARG A 22 -27.97 -30.41 10.29
C ARG A 22 -29.01 -29.57 9.55
N LYS A 23 -29.24 -28.34 10.01
CA LYS A 23 -30.08 -27.39 9.28
C LYS A 23 -29.17 -26.50 8.44
N ARG A 24 -28.97 -26.91 7.18
CA ARG A 24 -28.28 -26.12 6.16
C ARG A 24 -29.31 -25.69 5.11
N PRO A 25 -29.85 -24.46 5.18
CA PRO A 25 -30.80 -23.97 4.20
C PRO A 25 -30.20 -23.99 2.78
N SER A 26 -30.96 -24.48 1.80
CA SER A 26 -30.53 -24.51 0.39
C SER A 26 -30.27 -23.10 -0.18
N TRP A 27 -30.87 -22.06 0.40
CA TRP A 27 -30.59 -20.65 0.15
C TRP A 27 -30.71 -19.88 1.48
N ALA A 28 -30.05 -18.73 1.59
CA ALA A 28 -30.22 -17.85 2.75
C ALA A 28 -31.65 -17.27 2.83
N PRO A 29 -32.17 -16.89 4.00
CA PRO A 29 -33.52 -16.37 4.13
C PRO A 29 -33.78 -15.18 3.19
N VAL A 30 -34.98 -15.12 2.62
CA VAL A 30 -35.35 -14.11 1.63
C VAL A 30 -36.56 -13.34 2.12
N LYS A 31 -36.40 -12.04 2.32
CA LYS A 31 -37.45 -11.11 2.70
C LYS A 31 -37.96 -10.37 1.46
N ARG A 32 -39.27 -10.40 1.23
CA ARG A 32 -39.91 -9.74 0.08
C ARG A 32 -40.86 -8.66 0.55
N ARG A 33 -40.67 -7.42 0.10
CA ARG A 33 -41.61 -6.33 0.35
C ARG A 33 -42.67 -6.30 -0.73
N LEU A 34 -43.91 -6.51 -0.35
CA LEU A 34 -45.07 -6.55 -1.25
C LEU A 34 -46.01 -5.37 -0.95
N VAL A 35 -46.45 -4.66 -1.99
CA VAL A 35 -47.48 -3.61 -1.88
C VAL A 35 -48.77 -4.09 -2.51
N ARG A 36 -49.88 -3.94 -1.79
CA ARG A 36 -51.23 -4.27 -2.27
C ARG A 36 -51.94 -2.98 -2.65
N VAL A 37 -52.48 -2.92 -3.86
CA VAL A 37 -53.22 -1.77 -4.37
C VAL A 37 -54.71 -2.10 -4.34
N PRO A 38 -55.60 -1.23 -3.81
CA PRO A 38 -57.04 -1.46 -3.81
C PRO A 38 -57.57 -1.79 -5.21
N HIS A 39 -58.52 -2.73 -5.29
CA HIS A 39 -59.15 -3.19 -6.54
C HIS A 39 -58.23 -3.90 -7.54
N ARG A 40 -56.99 -4.27 -7.15
CA ARG A 40 -56.11 -5.12 -7.94
C ARG A 40 -55.89 -6.46 -7.24
N ALA A 41 -56.16 -7.56 -7.93
CA ALA A 41 -55.83 -8.90 -7.41
C ALA A 41 -54.30 -9.07 -7.29
N GLY A 42 -53.85 -9.59 -6.15
CA GLY A 42 -52.43 -9.85 -5.87
C GLY A 42 -51.69 -8.70 -5.19
N ALA A 43 -50.37 -8.70 -5.31
CA ALA A 43 -49.48 -7.68 -4.76
C ALA A 43 -48.34 -7.39 -5.74
N LEU A 44 -47.82 -6.17 -5.72
CA LEU A 44 -46.64 -5.75 -6.45
C LEU A 44 -45.40 -6.00 -5.59
N LEU A 45 -44.40 -6.70 -6.15
CA LEU A 45 -43.10 -6.87 -5.51
C LEU A 45 -42.30 -5.57 -5.63
N LEU A 46 -42.00 -4.93 -4.50
CA LEU A 46 -41.15 -3.74 -4.47
C LEU A 46 -39.66 -4.10 -4.49
N ASN A 47 -39.25 -4.98 -3.58
CA ASN A 47 -37.86 -5.44 -3.48
C ASN A 47 -37.77 -6.84 -2.88
N THR A 48 -36.61 -7.45 -3.05
CA THR A 48 -36.23 -8.72 -2.45
C THR A 48 -34.88 -8.54 -1.77
N GLU A 49 -34.80 -8.85 -0.49
CA GLU A 49 -33.59 -8.76 0.33
C GLU A 49 -33.19 -10.18 0.76
N THR A 50 -31.92 -10.52 0.60
CA THR A 50 -31.34 -11.77 1.11
C THR A 50 -30.70 -11.48 2.45
N GLU A 51 -31.15 -12.15 3.51
CA GLU A 51 -30.65 -11.97 4.88
C GLU A 51 -29.43 -12.86 5.14
N GLU A 52 -28.80 -12.71 6.30
CA GLU A 52 -27.63 -13.51 6.67
C GLU A 52 -27.96 -15.00 6.74
N ARG A 53 -27.02 -15.84 6.31
CA ARG A 53 -27.20 -17.29 6.36
C ARG A 53 -26.78 -17.80 7.74
N ARG A 54 -27.71 -18.44 8.45
CA ARG A 54 -27.43 -19.17 9.70
C ARG A 54 -27.35 -20.67 9.43
N ILE A 55 -26.33 -21.32 9.98
CA ILE A 55 -26.10 -22.76 9.82
C ILE A 55 -26.01 -23.38 11.20
N ASP A 56 -27.03 -24.17 11.55
CA ASP A 56 -27.06 -24.90 12.81
C ASP A 56 -26.37 -26.23 12.62
N VAL A 57 -25.29 -26.44 13.38
CA VAL A 57 -24.44 -27.62 13.36
C VAL A 57 -24.58 -28.35 14.70
N PRO A 58 -25.48 -29.36 14.78
CA PRO A 58 -25.52 -30.27 15.92
C PRO A 58 -24.22 -31.06 16.00
N LEU A 59 -23.58 -31.08 17.17
CA LEU A 59 -22.32 -31.77 17.37
C LEU A 59 -22.24 -32.48 18.72
N VAL A 60 -21.29 -33.40 18.81
CA VAL A 60 -20.84 -34.01 20.06
C VAL A 60 -19.35 -33.86 20.20
N ILE A 61 -18.93 -33.38 21.36
CA ILE A 61 -17.56 -33.36 21.83
C ILE A 61 -17.34 -34.60 22.69
N LYS A 62 -16.24 -35.32 22.47
CA LYS A 62 -15.88 -36.50 23.27
C LYS A 62 -14.56 -36.24 23.99
N ALA A 63 -14.64 -36.11 25.31
CA ALA A 63 -13.46 -36.10 26.17
C ALA A 63 -12.87 -37.52 26.27
N LYS A 64 -11.55 -37.61 26.36
CA LYS A 64 -10.84 -38.90 26.40
C LYS A 64 -10.85 -39.48 27.82
N LYS A 65 -10.91 -38.63 28.84
CA LYS A 65 -10.71 -39.04 30.24
C LYS A 65 -11.94 -38.83 31.12
N ASP A 66 -12.30 -37.60 31.43
CA ASP A 66 -13.29 -37.24 32.45
C ASP A 66 -14.00 -35.90 32.15
N MET A 67 -14.82 -35.43 33.10
CA MET A 67 -15.51 -34.13 33.00
C MET A 67 -14.55 -32.93 33.04
N ALA A 68 -13.39 -33.04 33.68
CA ALA A 68 -12.42 -31.95 33.72
C ALA A 68 -11.74 -31.76 32.35
N ASP A 69 -11.42 -32.88 31.68
CA ASP A 69 -10.97 -32.91 30.28
C ASP A 69 -12.02 -32.29 29.34
N LEU A 70 -13.31 -32.55 29.58
CA LEU A 70 -14.39 -31.92 28.82
C LEU A 70 -14.41 -30.39 28.96
N GLN A 71 -14.18 -29.84 30.16
CA GLN A 71 -14.09 -28.37 30.33
C GLN A 71 -12.89 -27.78 29.60
N LYS A 72 -11.73 -28.46 29.59
CA LYS A 72 -10.56 -28.01 28.81
C LYS A 72 -10.79 -28.04 27.31
N LEU A 73 -11.55 -29.02 26.80
CA LEU A 73 -11.96 -29.03 25.40
C LEU A 73 -12.94 -27.90 25.07
N LYS A 74 -13.77 -27.45 26.01
CA LYS A 74 -14.66 -26.29 25.82
C LYS A 74 -13.87 -24.97 25.78
N GLU A 75 -12.84 -24.82 26.60
CA GLU A 75 -11.90 -23.69 26.51
C GLU A 75 -11.22 -23.66 25.12
N ASP A 76 -10.65 -24.78 24.67
CA ASP A 76 -10.02 -24.88 23.35
C ASP A 76 -11.01 -24.65 22.18
N LEU A 77 -12.26 -25.10 22.33
CA LEU A 77 -13.33 -24.84 21.36
C LEU A 77 -13.64 -23.33 21.26
N ALA A 78 -13.72 -22.65 22.41
CA ALA A 78 -13.99 -21.21 22.45
C ALA A 78 -12.84 -20.44 21.80
N ASP A 79 -11.59 -20.73 22.18
CA ASP A 79 -10.39 -20.09 21.60
C ASP A 79 -10.28 -20.30 20.08
N TRP A 80 -10.74 -21.45 19.58
CA TRP A 80 -10.70 -21.75 18.15
C TRP A 80 -11.84 -21.08 17.36
N LEU A 81 -13.08 -21.15 17.85
CA LEU A 81 -14.24 -20.71 17.08
C LEU A 81 -14.58 -19.23 17.27
N TYR A 82 -14.14 -18.62 18.37
CA TYR A 82 -14.29 -17.19 18.59
C TYR A 82 -13.34 -16.42 17.64
N THR A 83 -13.93 -15.62 16.76
CA THR A 83 -13.21 -14.81 15.78
C THR A 83 -13.86 -13.43 15.70
N GLU A 84 -13.04 -12.37 15.63
CA GLU A 84 -13.55 -10.99 15.51
C GLU A 84 -14.09 -10.68 14.11
N GLN A 85 -13.64 -11.42 13.10
CA GLN A 85 -14.00 -11.25 11.69
C GLN A 85 -14.43 -12.59 11.09
N PRO A 86 -15.31 -12.61 10.08
CA PRO A 86 -15.72 -13.84 9.42
C PRO A 86 -14.52 -14.66 8.92
N ALA A 87 -14.47 -15.93 9.28
CA ALA A 87 -13.42 -16.86 8.87
C ALA A 87 -13.97 -17.98 7.98
N GLU A 88 -13.07 -18.65 7.26
CA GLU A 88 -13.46 -19.72 6.34
C GLU A 88 -13.95 -20.96 7.08
N LEU A 89 -15.15 -21.41 6.72
CA LEU A 89 -15.80 -22.63 7.19
C LEU A 89 -16.02 -23.59 6.02
N ILE A 90 -15.48 -24.80 6.12
CA ILE A 90 -15.57 -25.85 5.09
C ILE A 90 -16.08 -27.13 5.76
N PHE A 91 -17.02 -27.81 5.12
CA PHE A 91 -17.59 -29.06 5.63
C PHE A 91 -17.12 -30.26 4.81
N ASP A 92 -16.94 -31.40 5.48
CA ASP A 92 -16.44 -32.63 4.85
C ASP A 92 -17.29 -33.17 3.71
N ASP A 93 -18.58 -32.86 3.72
CA ASP A 93 -19.53 -33.30 2.70
C ASP A 93 -19.65 -32.34 1.51
N GLU A 94 -18.97 -31.20 1.55
CA GLU A 94 -19.00 -30.16 0.52
C GLU A 94 -17.63 -29.43 0.46
N LEU A 95 -16.55 -30.19 0.26
CA LEU A 95 -15.17 -29.69 0.32
C LEU A 95 -14.83 -28.62 -0.74
N ASP A 96 -15.61 -28.55 -1.81
CA ASP A 96 -15.46 -27.58 -2.90
C ASP A 96 -16.24 -26.27 -2.66
N ARG A 97 -16.83 -26.09 -1.46
CA ARG A 97 -17.51 -24.85 -1.06
C ARG A 97 -17.02 -24.36 0.30
N THR A 98 -16.85 -23.05 0.38
CA THR A 98 -16.42 -22.35 1.59
C THR A 98 -17.48 -21.34 2.01
N TYR A 99 -17.76 -21.26 3.30
CA TYR A 99 -18.59 -20.21 3.90
C TYR A 99 -17.67 -19.20 4.62
N LEU A 100 -18.05 -17.93 4.65
CA LEU A 100 -17.42 -16.94 5.54
C LEU A 100 -18.34 -16.78 6.73
N ALA A 101 -17.91 -17.29 7.89
CA ALA A 101 -18.75 -17.42 9.06
C ALA A 101 -18.05 -16.95 10.34
N LEU A 102 -18.84 -16.53 11.31
CA LEU A 102 -18.44 -16.30 12.70
C LEU A 102 -19.51 -16.85 13.63
N ILE A 103 -19.19 -16.99 14.91
CA ILE A 103 -20.16 -17.34 15.94
C ILE A 103 -20.74 -16.08 16.54
N ASP A 104 -22.06 -16.06 16.69
CA ASP A 104 -22.81 -15.02 17.39
C ASP A 104 -23.57 -15.67 18.55
N GLY A 105 -23.34 -15.19 19.77
CA GLY A 105 -23.92 -15.74 21.01
C GLY A 105 -23.06 -16.79 21.73
N SER A 106 -23.70 -17.62 22.55
CA SER A 106 -23.06 -18.70 23.33
C SER A 106 -23.17 -20.06 22.65
N VAL A 107 -22.21 -20.95 22.94
CA VAL A 107 -22.30 -22.37 22.61
C VAL A 107 -22.55 -23.15 23.91
N ASP A 108 -23.81 -23.46 24.16
CA ASP A 108 -24.21 -24.23 25.33
C ASP A 108 -24.29 -25.72 24.97
N LEU A 109 -23.52 -26.54 25.70
CA LEU A 109 -23.45 -27.99 25.50
C LEU A 109 -24.05 -28.69 26.72
N ASP A 110 -24.99 -29.60 26.49
CA ASP A 110 -25.49 -30.54 27.50
C ASP A 110 -24.39 -31.54 27.83
N GLU A 111 -23.97 -31.58 29.09
CA GLU A 111 -22.89 -32.45 29.56
C GLU A 111 -23.43 -33.78 30.07
N ILE A 112 -23.05 -34.88 29.41
CA ILE A 112 -23.44 -36.24 29.77
C ILE A 112 -22.16 -37.07 29.91
N VAL A 113 -21.75 -37.31 31.17
CA VAL A 113 -20.59 -38.13 31.57
C VAL A 113 -19.24 -37.62 31.07
N ASN A 114 -18.86 -37.89 29.83
CA ASN A 114 -17.61 -37.41 29.22
C ASN A 114 -17.86 -36.85 27.81
N ARG A 115 -19.10 -36.47 27.54
CA ARG A 115 -19.56 -35.96 26.25
C ARG A 115 -20.33 -34.67 26.44
N GLY A 116 -19.99 -33.67 25.63
CA GLY A 116 -20.80 -32.47 25.47
C GLY A 116 -21.63 -32.60 24.19
N ARG A 117 -22.94 -32.41 24.25
CA ARG A 117 -23.82 -32.39 23.08
C ARG A 117 -24.49 -31.02 22.96
N GLY A 118 -24.46 -30.43 21.78
CA GLY A 118 -25.16 -29.17 21.57
C GLY A 118 -25.18 -28.77 20.10
N VAL A 119 -25.54 -27.51 19.85
CA VAL A 119 -25.67 -26.96 18.51
C VAL A 119 -24.82 -25.70 18.42
N ILE A 120 -23.92 -25.66 17.44
CA ILE A 120 -23.21 -24.44 17.09
C ILE A 120 -23.95 -23.74 15.96
N THR A 121 -24.23 -22.46 16.11
CA THR A 121 -24.85 -21.63 15.08
C THR A 121 -23.79 -20.75 14.44
N PHE A 122 -23.44 -21.07 13.19
CA PHE A 122 -22.58 -20.22 12.39
C PHE A 122 -23.40 -19.15 11.67
N VAL A 123 -23.05 -17.88 11.86
CA VAL A 123 -23.65 -16.76 11.15
C VAL A 123 -22.72 -16.37 10.00
N CYS A 124 -23.27 -16.35 8.79
CA CYS A 124 -22.57 -15.96 7.58
C CYS A 124 -23.13 -14.61 7.10
N PRO A 125 -22.46 -13.47 7.40
CA PRO A 125 -22.92 -12.15 6.96
C PRO A 125 -23.03 -12.05 5.44
N MET A 126 -22.07 -12.64 4.72
CA MET A 126 -22.19 -12.88 3.28
C MET A 126 -22.92 -14.23 3.08
N PRO A 127 -24.15 -14.23 2.52
CA PRO A 127 -25.00 -15.42 2.52
C PRO A 127 -24.58 -16.51 1.54
N TYR A 128 -23.67 -16.21 0.61
CA TYR A 128 -23.28 -17.09 -0.48
C TYR A 128 -22.17 -18.06 -0.09
N LYS A 129 -22.16 -19.25 -0.69
CA LYS A 129 -21.02 -20.16 -0.65
C LYS A 129 -20.00 -19.72 -1.70
N LEU A 130 -18.73 -19.73 -1.33
CA LEU A 130 -17.62 -19.43 -2.22
C LEU A 130 -17.08 -20.70 -2.86
N GLY A 131 -16.89 -20.69 -4.17
CA GLY A 131 -16.09 -21.67 -4.88
C GLY A 131 -14.59 -21.33 -4.82
N LYS A 132 -13.85 -21.97 -5.73
CA LYS A 132 -12.43 -21.68 -5.97
C LYS A 132 -12.24 -20.26 -6.53
N THR A 133 -11.05 -19.70 -6.31
CA THR A 133 -10.61 -18.48 -6.99
C THR A 133 -10.30 -18.80 -8.44
N ASN A 134 -10.94 -18.08 -9.36
CA ASN A 134 -10.62 -18.11 -10.78
C ASN A 134 -9.77 -16.89 -11.12
N ILE A 135 -8.76 -17.07 -11.99
CA ILE A 135 -7.86 -16.01 -12.45
C ILE A 135 -7.83 -16.05 -13.97
N HIS A 136 -8.08 -14.91 -14.60
CA HIS A 136 -8.02 -14.76 -16.04
C HIS A 136 -7.07 -13.62 -16.41
N LYS A 137 -6.27 -13.83 -17.44
CA LYS A 137 -5.41 -12.79 -18.01
C LYS A 137 -6.20 -12.00 -19.04
N PHE A 138 -5.81 -10.74 -19.22
CA PHE A 138 -6.29 -9.97 -20.35
C PHE A 138 -5.31 -10.10 -21.51
N THR A 139 -5.84 -10.20 -22.73
CA THR A 139 -5.07 -10.25 -23.97
C THR A 139 -5.51 -9.14 -24.90
N GLN A 140 -4.56 -8.60 -25.67
CA GLN A 140 -4.84 -7.62 -26.70
C GLN A 140 -4.81 -8.33 -28.06
N GLU A 141 -5.95 -8.47 -28.70
CA GLU A 141 -6.08 -9.13 -30.00
C GLU A 141 -6.61 -8.13 -31.03
N TRP A 142 -5.69 -7.32 -31.58
CA TRP A 142 -5.89 -6.42 -32.73
C TRP A 142 -6.88 -5.26 -32.48
N SER A 143 -7.34 -5.11 -31.24
CA SER A 143 -8.27 -4.07 -30.77
C SER A 143 -7.55 -2.91 -30.07
N THR A 144 -8.28 -1.81 -29.93
CA THR A 144 -7.90 -0.61 -29.15
C THR A 144 -7.98 -0.82 -27.63
N GLU A 145 -8.34 -2.02 -27.18
CA GLU A 145 -8.61 -2.38 -25.79
C GLU A 145 -7.98 -3.73 -25.48
N THR A 146 -7.67 -3.96 -24.21
CA THR A 146 -7.16 -5.24 -23.71
C THR A 146 -8.31 -5.96 -23.03
N THR A 147 -8.64 -7.18 -23.47
CA THR A 147 -9.91 -7.86 -23.13
C THR A 147 -9.66 -9.19 -22.41
N SER A 148 -10.58 -9.58 -21.53
CA SER A 148 -10.66 -10.93 -20.96
C SER A 148 -12.06 -11.51 -21.14
N TYR A 149 -12.12 -12.75 -21.63
CA TYR A 149 -13.36 -13.52 -21.79
C TYR A 149 -13.34 -14.73 -20.87
N PHE A 150 -14.41 -14.92 -20.10
CA PHE A 150 -14.55 -16.07 -19.21
C PHE A 150 -16.00 -16.29 -18.79
N THR A 151 -16.25 -17.43 -18.14
CA THR A 151 -17.60 -17.79 -17.66
C THR A 151 -17.59 -17.95 -16.14
N ASN A 152 -18.44 -17.18 -15.45
CA ASN A 152 -18.75 -17.39 -14.04
C ASN A 152 -19.82 -18.48 -13.90
N LYS A 153 -19.44 -19.63 -13.34
CA LYS A 153 -20.36 -20.77 -13.12
C LYS A 153 -21.14 -20.67 -11.81
N GLY A 154 -20.88 -19.63 -11.02
CA GLY A 154 -21.67 -19.30 -9.82
C GLY A 154 -23.13 -19.03 -10.15
N SER A 155 -23.98 -19.08 -9.13
CA SER A 155 -25.42 -18.79 -9.30
C SER A 155 -25.78 -17.32 -9.07
N VAL A 156 -24.82 -16.50 -8.67
CA VAL A 156 -24.92 -15.03 -8.54
C VAL A 156 -23.63 -14.35 -9.02
N GLU A 157 -23.70 -13.03 -9.17
CA GLU A 157 -22.53 -12.20 -9.46
C GLU A 157 -21.47 -12.24 -8.34
N ALA A 158 -20.23 -11.94 -8.70
CA ALA A 158 -19.10 -11.91 -7.78
C ALA A 158 -18.31 -10.60 -7.92
N PRO A 159 -17.71 -10.10 -6.84
CA PRO A 159 -16.80 -8.95 -6.88
C PRO A 159 -15.56 -9.30 -7.72
N ALA A 160 -15.11 -8.37 -8.55
CA ALA A 160 -13.84 -8.50 -9.24
C ALA A 160 -12.69 -7.93 -8.41
N LEU A 161 -11.54 -8.60 -8.44
CA LEU A 161 -10.23 -8.04 -8.10
C LEU A 161 -9.41 -7.95 -9.38
N ILE A 162 -9.13 -6.73 -9.84
CA ILE A 162 -8.33 -6.47 -11.04
C ILE A 162 -7.00 -5.90 -10.61
N GLU A 163 -5.93 -6.55 -11.04
CA GLU A 163 -4.56 -6.14 -10.78
C GLU A 163 -3.86 -5.89 -12.12
N MET A 164 -3.19 -4.76 -12.26
CA MET A 164 -2.52 -4.41 -13.50
C MET A 164 -1.20 -3.68 -13.29
N THR A 165 -0.27 -3.90 -14.22
CA THR A 165 0.98 -3.17 -14.35
C THR A 165 0.92 -2.32 -15.63
N VAL A 166 1.12 -1.01 -15.48
CA VAL A 166 1.05 -0.04 -16.58
C VAL A 166 2.23 -0.20 -17.54
N LYS A 167 1.97 -0.23 -18.85
CA LYS A 167 3.02 -0.24 -19.90
C LYS A 167 3.31 1.16 -20.45
N LYS A 168 2.30 2.03 -20.54
CA LYS A 168 2.43 3.44 -20.96
C LYS A 168 1.65 4.38 -20.04
N PRO A 169 2.14 5.62 -19.81
CA PRO A 169 1.40 6.61 -19.03
C PRO A 169 0.05 6.95 -19.66
N SER A 170 -0.94 7.26 -18.83
CA SER A 170 -2.26 7.69 -19.28
C SER A 170 -2.92 8.67 -18.30
N THR A 171 -3.81 9.51 -18.81
CA THR A 171 -4.63 10.45 -18.04
C THR A 171 -5.93 9.83 -17.54
N PHE A 172 -6.27 8.64 -18.03
CA PHE A 172 -7.44 7.87 -17.59
C PHE A 172 -7.22 6.37 -17.68
N LEU A 173 -8.10 5.63 -17.01
CA LEU A 173 -8.25 4.19 -17.14
C LEU A 173 -9.73 3.83 -17.01
N ASP A 174 -10.24 3.11 -18.00
CA ASP A 174 -11.57 2.53 -18.04
C ASP A 174 -11.50 1.03 -17.92
N VAL A 175 -12.40 0.47 -17.11
CA VAL A 175 -12.73 -0.95 -17.12
C VAL A 175 -14.21 -1.10 -17.44
N TRP A 176 -14.52 -1.65 -18.60
CA TRP A 176 -15.89 -1.93 -19.01
C TRP A 176 -16.28 -3.35 -18.60
N PHE A 177 -17.47 -3.51 -18.02
CA PHE A 177 -18.00 -4.78 -17.52
C PHE A 177 -19.52 -4.85 -17.70
N GLY A 178 -20.16 -5.91 -17.24
CA GLY A 178 -21.61 -6.12 -17.39
C GLY A 178 -21.99 -6.97 -18.61
N GLU A 179 -23.28 -6.96 -18.94
CA GLU A 179 -23.85 -7.82 -19.98
C GLU A 179 -23.56 -7.23 -21.37
N TYR A 180 -22.80 -7.98 -22.17
CA TYR A 180 -22.43 -7.59 -23.52
C TYR A 180 -23.49 -8.03 -24.54
N PRO A 181 -23.82 -7.22 -25.58
CA PRO A 181 -23.27 -5.88 -25.87
C PRO A 181 -24.04 -4.72 -25.24
N ASN A 182 -25.28 -4.92 -24.80
CA ASN A 182 -26.26 -3.84 -24.66
C ASN A 182 -26.41 -3.27 -23.23
N ASN A 183 -25.86 -3.92 -22.20
CA ASN A 183 -26.03 -3.56 -20.79
C ASN A 183 -24.68 -3.50 -20.08
N ARG A 184 -23.77 -2.71 -20.67
CA ARG A 184 -22.43 -2.52 -20.11
C ARG A 184 -22.40 -1.35 -19.13
N ASP A 185 -21.60 -1.52 -18.11
CA ASP A 185 -21.22 -0.49 -17.16
C ASP A 185 -19.70 -0.28 -17.22
N TYR A 186 -19.20 0.77 -16.58
CA TYR A 186 -17.78 1.08 -16.56
C TYR A 186 -17.31 1.59 -15.21
N PHE A 187 -16.04 1.33 -14.94
CA PHE A 187 -15.25 1.95 -13.90
C PHE A 187 -14.28 2.91 -14.56
N ARG A 188 -14.20 4.17 -14.11
CA ARG A 188 -13.20 5.14 -14.60
C ARG A 188 -12.42 5.78 -13.46
N ILE A 189 -11.12 5.92 -13.67
CA ILE A 189 -10.28 6.92 -12.98
C ILE A 189 -9.69 7.90 -14.00
N GLY A 190 -9.59 9.17 -13.64
CA GLY A 190 -9.14 10.24 -14.53
C GLY A 190 -10.13 10.56 -15.65
N TYR A 191 -9.67 11.28 -16.69
CA TYR A 191 -10.49 11.67 -17.83
C TYR A 191 -9.72 11.56 -19.14
N PRO A 192 -10.37 11.09 -20.22
CA PRO A 192 -9.78 11.15 -21.56
C PRO A 192 -9.65 12.61 -21.99
N LEU A 193 -8.64 12.88 -22.81
CA LEU A 193 -8.35 14.22 -23.31
C LEU A 193 -9.34 14.63 -24.41
N THR A 194 -9.65 15.92 -24.47
CA THR A 194 -10.29 16.55 -25.62
C THR A 194 -9.28 16.86 -26.74
N VAL A 195 -9.76 17.17 -27.95
CA VAL A 195 -8.90 17.43 -29.13
C VAL A 195 -7.98 18.66 -28.98
N GLU A 196 -8.30 19.58 -28.08
CA GLU A 196 -7.52 20.79 -27.80
C GLU A 196 -6.56 20.62 -26.61
N GLU A 197 -6.71 19.53 -25.84
CA GLU A 197 -5.90 19.25 -24.67
C GLU A 197 -4.66 18.43 -25.02
N THR A 198 -3.50 18.89 -24.58
CA THR A 198 -2.24 18.14 -24.70
C THR A 198 -1.95 17.37 -23.42
N THR A 199 -1.39 16.16 -23.52
CA THR A 199 -0.82 15.50 -22.33
C THR A 199 0.44 16.23 -21.90
N VAL A 200 0.56 16.54 -20.62
CA VAL A 200 1.83 16.95 -20.03
C VAL A 200 2.19 15.97 -18.93
N GLN A 201 3.40 15.40 -19.00
CA GLN A 201 3.93 14.67 -17.87
C GLN A 201 4.31 15.70 -16.79
N GLU A 202 3.37 16.04 -15.91
CA GLU A 202 3.60 17.00 -14.81
C GLU A 202 4.79 16.57 -13.96
N ARG A 203 4.99 15.26 -13.78
CA ARG A 203 6.05 14.68 -12.96
C ARG A 203 6.85 13.68 -13.79
N GLU A 204 7.97 14.12 -14.34
CA GLU A 204 8.85 13.31 -15.20
C GLU A 204 10.03 12.78 -14.38
N ARG A 205 10.17 11.45 -14.24
CA ARG A 205 11.29 10.87 -13.47
C ARG A 205 12.58 10.95 -14.28
N VAL A 206 13.48 11.83 -13.87
CA VAL A 206 14.75 12.07 -14.57
C VAL A 206 15.92 11.28 -13.98
N MET A 207 15.79 10.83 -12.74
CA MET A 207 16.82 10.03 -12.06
C MET A 207 16.17 9.01 -11.14
N TRP A 208 16.69 7.80 -11.17
CA TRP A 208 16.43 6.78 -10.16
C TRP A 208 17.71 5.98 -9.96
N ASP A 209 18.13 5.85 -8.72
CA ASP A 209 19.27 5.07 -8.31
C ASP A 209 18.87 4.26 -7.06
N GLU A 210 18.90 2.93 -7.17
CA GLU A 210 18.55 1.99 -6.10
C GLU A 210 19.65 1.88 -5.03
N MET A 211 20.69 2.73 -5.09
CA MET A 211 21.82 2.71 -4.16
C MET A 211 22.53 1.35 -4.10
N ALA A 212 22.43 0.55 -5.16
CA ALA A 212 22.98 -0.79 -5.20
C ALA A 212 24.50 -0.80 -5.35
N THR A 213 25.08 0.24 -5.96
CA THR A 213 26.52 0.32 -6.24
C THR A 213 27.01 1.78 -6.25
N PRO A 214 28.22 2.05 -5.74
CA PRO A 214 28.81 3.39 -5.84
C PRO A 214 29.28 3.71 -7.29
N ILE A 215 29.26 2.74 -8.20
CA ILE A 215 29.62 2.97 -9.61
C ILE A 215 28.69 4.02 -10.23
N GLY A 216 29.27 5.02 -10.89
CA GLY A 216 28.54 6.15 -11.48
C GLY A 216 28.36 7.34 -10.54
N TRP A 217 28.80 7.23 -9.28
CA TRP A 217 28.94 8.36 -8.37
C TRP A 217 30.40 8.85 -8.36
N THR A 218 30.59 10.15 -8.46
CA THR A 218 31.93 10.77 -8.39
C THR A 218 32.28 11.10 -6.94
N PRO A 219 33.32 10.49 -6.36
CA PRO A 219 33.74 10.82 -5.00
C PRO A 219 34.14 12.30 -4.87
N VAL A 220 33.80 12.91 -3.74
CA VAL A 220 34.23 14.25 -3.37
C VAL A 220 35.24 14.11 -2.25
N THR A 221 36.50 14.47 -2.51
CA THR A 221 37.59 14.40 -1.54
C THR A 221 37.93 15.80 -1.02
N GLY A 222 38.33 15.89 0.25
CA GLY A 222 38.64 17.17 0.89
C GLY A 222 37.40 17.92 1.40
N GLN A 223 37.57 19.23 1.66
CA GLN A 223 36.53 20.03 2.31
C GLN A 223 35.37 20.33 1.34
N PHE A 224 34.15 20.09 1.80
CA PHE A 224 32.92 20.54 1.15
C PHE A 224 31.97 21.11 2.20
N ASP A 225 31.72 22.42 2.17
CA ASP A 225 30.88 23.11 3.15
C ASP A 225 31.30 22.82 4.60
N ASP A 226 30.44 22.24 5.44
CA ASP A 226 30.73 21.88 6.84
C ASP A 226 31.29 20.46 7.03
N MET A 227 31.54 19.74 5.93
CA MET A 227 31.95 18.34 5.94
C MET A 227 33.22 18.07 5.12
N LYS A 228 33.92 16.98 5.42
CA LYS A 228 35.15 16.58 4.73
C LYS A 228 35.06 15.17 4.18
N GLY A 229 35.35 15.02 2.90
CA GLY A 229 35.38 13.75 2.19
C GLY A 229 36.68 13.00 2.47
N THR A 230 36.61 12.02 3.38
CA THR A 230 37.73 11.19 3.84
C THR A 230 37.46 9.69 3.69
N GLY A 231 36.19 9.31 3.57
CA GLY A 231 35.74 7.93 3.41
C GLY A 231 35.28 7.62 1.99
N SER A 232 34.80 6.38 1.79
CA SER A 232 34.24 5.92 0.51
C SER A 232 32.95 5.15 0.71
N PHE A 233 32.05 5.20 -0.28
CA PHE A 233 30.82 4.42 -0.28
C PHE A 233 31.07 2.96 -0.64
N LYS A 234 30.41 2.06 0.08
CA LYS A 234 30.35 0.63 -0.21
C LYS A 234 28.89 0.19 -0.39
N SER A 235 28.71 -0.83 -1.21
CA SER A 235 27.41 -1.49 -1.39
C SER A 235 27.15 -2.44 -0.23
N ARG A 236 25.98 -2.32 0.41
CA ARG A 236 25.47 -3.27 1.38
C ARG A 236 24.58 -4.27 0.65
N GLY A 237 25.16 -5.38 0.21
CA GLY A 237 24.40 -6.49 -0.40
C GLY A 237 23.56 -6.11 -1.62
N GLY A 238 23.90 -5.03 -2.33
CA GLY A 238 23.19 -4.56 -3.52
C GLY A 238 21.89 -3.78 -3.28
N TYR A 239 21.56 -3.42 -2.03
CA TYR A 239 20.30 -2.71 -1.72
C TYR A 239 20.47 -1.35 -1.02
N ALA A 240 21.70 -0.95 -0.67
CA ALA A 240 21.97 0.34 -0.05
C ALA A 240 23.45 0.73 -0.16
N LEU A 241 23.72 2.04 -0.07
CA LEU A 241 25.07 2.58 0.10
C LEU A 241 25.33 2.95 1.57
N TYR A 242 26.49 2.54 2.08
CA TYR A 242 26.97 2.88 3.42
C TYR A 242 28.44 3.31 3.40
N CYS A 243 28.91 3.88 4.51
CA CYS A 243 30.32 4.18 4.73
C CYS A 243 30.89 3.20 5.76
N GLU A 244 31.91 2.42 5.37
CA GLU A 244 32.58 1.47 6.27
C GLU A 244 33.76 2.13 7.00
N ASP A 245 34.59 2.85 6.25
CA ASP A 245 35.71 3.62 6.77
C ASP A 245 35.45 5.10 6.52
N TYR A 246 35.28 5.84 7.61
CA TYR A 246 35.03 7.28 7.61
C TYR A 246 36.34 8.07 7.49
N GLY A 247 37.50 7.47 7.76
CA GLY A 247 38.77 8.17 7.95
C GLY A 247 38.90 8.78 9.36
N LYS A 248 39.75 9.81 9.50
CA LYS A 248 40.00 10.50 10.77
C LYS A 248 40.12 11.99 10.55
N GLU A 249 39.19 12.75 11.12
CA GLU A 249 39.17 14.22 11.06
C GLU A 249 38.40 14.84 12.23
N VAL A 250 38.34 16.18 12.27
CA VAL A 250 37.50 16.96 13.18
C VAL A 250 36.26 17.48 12.45
N GLY A 251 35.11 17.52 13.14
CA GLY A 251 33.82 17.94 12.55
C GLY A 251 33.12 16.81 11.81
N PHE A 252 32.35 17.13 10.76
CA PHE A 252 31.72 16.11 9.92
C PHE A 252 32.70 15.55 8.89
N TYR A 253 32.90 14.24 8.89
CA TYR A 253 33.74 13.60 7.88
C TYR A 253 33.24 12.18 7.56
N GLY A 254 33.50 11.72 6.34
CA GLY A 254 33.04 10.41 5.87
C GLY A 254 33.00 10.30 4.35
N ALA A 255 32.09 9.46 3.85
CA ALA A 255 31.90 9.25 2.42
C ALA A 255 31.00 10.34 1.82
N ILE A 256 31.49 11.00 0.77
CA ILE A 256 30.77 12.03 0.02
C ILE A 256 30.92 11.74 -1.47
N ALA A 257 29.82 11.77 -2.21
CA ALA A 257 29.85 11.58 -3.65
C ALA A 257 28.72 12.37 -4.32
N LYS A 258 28.95 12.77 -5.57
CA LYS A 258 27.98 13.53 -6.37
C LYS A 258 27.76 12.91 -7.75
N LYS A 259 26.62 13.24 -8.34
CA LYS A 259 26.20 12.77 -9.66
C LYS A 259 25.39 13.87 -10.34
N ASN A 260 25.55 14.00 -11.66
CA ASN A 260 24.75 14.93 -12.45
C ASN A 260 23.31 14.40 -12.57
N ILE A 261 22.33 15.31 -12.54
CA ILE A 261 20.93 14.99 -12.77
C ILE A 261 20.70 14.97 -14.29
N PRO A 262 20.31 13.83 -14.89
CA PRO A 262 19.99 13.78 -16.32
C PRO A 262 18.89 14.79 -16.68
N GLY A 263 19.04 15.51 -17.79
CA GLY A 263 18.07 16.54 -18.19
C GLY A 263 18.01 17.77 -17.29
N GLY A 264 18.91 17.90 -16.30
CA GLY A 264 19.13 19.14 -15.57
C GLY A 264 19.73 20.25 -16.46
N PRO A 265 19.75 21.50 -16.00
CA PRO A 265 19.36 21.94 -14.65
C PRO A 265 17.84 22.16 -14.48
N LEU A 266 17.28 21.74 -13.34
CA LEU A 266 15.84 21.74 -13.04
C LEU A 266 15.43 22.91 -12.14
N GLN A 267 14.37 23.61 -12.52
CA GLN A 267 13.80 24.70 -11.72
C GLN A 267 12.76 24.16 -10.73
N ASP A 268 11.75 23.46 -11.22
CA ASP A 268 10.72 22.79 -10.42
C ASP A 268 11.01 21.30 -10.42
N PHE A 269 11.02 20.70 -9.23
CA PHE A 269 11.48 19.34 -9.03
C PHE A 269 10.85 18.71 -7.79
N GLU A 270 10.93 17.39 -7.72
CA GLU A 270 10.71 16.61 -6.52
C GLU A 270 11.87 15.63 -6.36
N MET A 271 12.40 15.49 -5.15
CA MET A 271 13.39 14.49 -4.79
C MET A 271 12.84 13.66 -3.63
N GLU A 272 12.97 12.34 -3.74
CA GLU A 272 12.69 11.39 -2.66
C GLU A 272 13.93 10.55 -2.40
N ALA A 273 14.31 10.43 -1.14
CA ALA A 273 15.37 9.53 -0.70
C ALA A 273 14.85 8.64 0.42
N TRP A 274 15.21 7.37 0.39
CA TRP A 274 15.02 6.45 1.51
C TRP A 274 16.34 6.32 2.25
N MET A 275 16.29 6.45 3.58
CA MET A 275 17.49 6.39 4.40
C MET A 275 17.19 5.74 5.74
N THR A 276 18.26 5.22 6.32
CA THR A 276 18.26 4.56 7.62
C THR A 276 19.31 5.22 8.51
N LEU A 277 18.92 5.52 9.76
CA LEU A 277 19.79 6.01 10.82
C LEU A 277 19.29 5.38 12.14
N LYS A 278 19.99 4.36 12.62
CA LYS A 278 19.69 3.69 13.89
C LYS A 278 20.94 3.62 14.76
N SER A 279 20.93 4.40 15.83
CA SER A 279 21.94 4.35 16.88
C SER A 279 21.74 3.10 17.73
N LYS A 280 22.81 2.43 18.13
CA LYS A 280 22.73 1.28 19.05
C LYS A 280 23.05 1.66 20.49
N ASN A 281 23.94 2.63 20.67
CA ASN A 281 24.39 3.09 21.97
C ASN A 281 24.28 4.62 22.07
N ILE A 282 24.17 5.10 23.32
CA ILE A 282 24.26 6.53 23.63
C ILE A 282 25.67 7.03 23.25
N GLY A 283 25.74 8.19 22.60
CA GLY A 283 27.00 8.81 22.18
C GLY A 283 27.44 8.44 20.77
N GLU A 284 26.71 7.57 20.07
CA GLU A 284 26.87 7.39 18.63
C GLU A 284 26.37 8.63 17.90
N MET A 285 27.19 9.21 17.02
CA MET A 285 26.86 10.45 16.31
C MET A 285 27.14 10.33 14.82
N GLY A 286 26.20 10.82 14.01
CA GLY A 286 26.30 10.73 12.57
C GLY A 286 25.19 11.45 11.82
N ARG A 287 25.41 11.61 10.51
CA ARG A 287 24.51 12.31 9.59
C ARG A 287 24.48 11.59 8.26
N VAL A 288 23.27 11.33 7.76
CA VAL A 288 23.02 10.86 6.39
C VAL A 288 22.23 11.93 5.66
N GLU A 289 22.75 12.38 4.52
CA GLU A 289 22.30 13.61 3.88
C GLU A 289 22.26 13.49 2.36
N VAL A 290 21.25 14.14 1.77
CA VAL A 290 21.15 14.42 0.35
C VAL A 290 21.18 15.93 0.15
N LEU A 291 22.08 16.39 -0.72
CA LEU A 291 22.22 17.79 -1.12
C LEU A 291 21.88 17.93 -2.60
N LEU A 292 21.20 19.00 -2.94
CA LEU A 292 20.91 19.41 -4.30
C LEU A 292 21.79 20.60 -4.63
N LEU A 293 22.54 20.51 -5.74
CA LEU A 293 23.54 21.49 -6.13
C LEU A 293 23.19 22.13 -7.47
N ASP A 294 23.66 23.36 -7.69
CA ASP A 294 23.62 24.01 -9.00
C ASP A 294 24.74 23.50 -9.94
N GLU A 295 24.81 24.05 -11.16
CA GLU A 295 25.82 23.66 -12.17
C GLU A 295 27.26 23.91 -11.71
N ALA A 296 27.47 24.87 -10.81
CA ALA A 296 28.77 25.21 -10.24
C ALA A 296 29.06 24.43 -8.94
N SER A 297 28.28 23.39 -8.63
CA SER A 297 28.37 22.58 -7.40
C SER A 297 28.13 23.37 -6.10
N ASN A 298 27.45 24.53 -6.15
CA ASN A 298 27.02 25.21 -4.93
C ASN A 298 25.74 24.58 -4.37
N VAL A 299 25.63 24.49 -3.05
CA VAL A 299 24.46 23.91 -2.37
C VAL A 299 23.24 24.80 -2.54
N VAL A 300 22.19 24.28 -3.18
CA VAL A 300 20.86 24.91 -3.31
C VAL A 300 19.96 24.53 -2.14
N ALA A 301 19.89 23.24 -1.81
CA ALA A 301 19.10 22.73 -0.71
C ALA A 301 19.72 21.44 -0.15
N ARG A 302 19.39 21.10 1.09
CA ARG A 302 19.82 19.86 1.73
C ARG A 302 18.75 19.31 2.66
N ILE A 303 18.72 18.00 2.79
CA ILE A 303 17.86 17.29 3.74
C ILE A 303 18.62 16.11 4.33
N ASN A 304 18.51 15.93 5.64
CA ASN A 304 19.22 14.89 6.35
C ASN A 304 18.44 14.37 7.55
N MET A 305 18.83 13.17 7.96
CA MET A 305 18.62 12.68 9.32
C MET A 305 19.97 12.71 10.03
N ASN A 306 19.96 13.13 11.29
CA ASN A 306 21.15 13.15 12.13
C ASN A 306 20.84 12.74 13.57
N ASP A 307 21.83 12.16 14.22
CA ASP A 307 21.90 12.03 15.67
C ASP A 307 23.22 12.68 16.11
N LEU A 308 23.10 13.75 16.90
CA LEU A 308 24.22 14.60 17.30
C LEU A 308 24.18 14.86 18.81
N TYR A 309 23.71 13.88 19.58
CA TYR A 309 23.65 13.98 21.04
C TYR A 309 24.62 13.00 21.69
N ALA A 310 25.63 13.52 22.38
CA ALA A 310 26.63 12.69 23.06
C ALA A 310 26.06 11.91 24.27
N THR A 311 24.95 12.37 24.84
CA THR A 311 24.38 11.86 26.10
C THR A 311 22.96 11.33 25.97
N ALA A 312 22.38 11.33 24.78
CA ALA A 312 21.05 10.79 24.50
C ALA A 312 20.98 10.28 23.07
N GLU A 313 20.10 9.32 22.79
CA GLU A 313 19.73 8.97 21.42
C GLU A 313 18.56 9.86 21.00
N ILE A 314 18.83 10.84 20.13
CA ILE A 314 17.80 11.75 19.61
C ILE A 314 18.07 11.97 18.13
N THR A 315 17.29 11.26 17.31
CA THR A 315 17.32 11.43 15.86
C THR A 315 16.48 12.63 15.44
N ARG A 316 17.08 13.56 14.70
CA ARG A 316 16.42 14.76 14.17
C ARG A 316 16.37 14.73 12.65
N ALA A 317 15.20 15.08 12.12
CA ALA A 317 15.03 15.47 10.74
C ALA A 317 15.44 16.92 10.56
N HIS A 318 16.19 17.22 9.51
CA HIS A 318 16.67 18.56 9.27
C HIS A 318 16.71 18.89 7.78
N MET A 319 16.16 20.05 7.41
CA MET A 319 16.08 20.52 6.03
C MET A 319 16.38 22.02 5.96
N LYS A 320 17.26 22.39 5.03
CA LYS A 320 17.63 23.78 4.74
C LYS A 320 17.65 24.08 3.24
N ILE A 321 17.33 25.33 2.91
CA ILE A 321 17.56 25.95 1.62
C ILE A 321 18.72 26.95 1.79
N GLY A 322 19.62 26.93 0.81
CA GLY A 322 20.80 27.77 0.75
C GLY A 322 21.95 27.37 1.67
N ASN A 323 22.89 28.30 1.81
CA ASN A 323 24.08 28.16 2.65
C ASN A 323 24.30 29.45 3.46
N SER A 324 25.19 29.41 4.44
CA SER A 324 25.56 30.59 5.24
C SER A 324 26.44 31.58 4.46
N GLY A 325 27.05 31.15 3.35
CA GLY A 325 27.99 31.97 2.56
C GLY A 325 27.33 33.03 1.68
N THR A 326 26.02 32.93 1.41
CA THR A 326 25.29 33.92 0.59
C THR A 326 24.28 34.68 1.47
N PRO A 327 24.36 36.03 1.57
CA PRO A 327 23.40 36.82 2.36
C PRO A 327 21.95 36.57 1.92
N ASN A 328 21.02 36.53 2.89
CA ASN A 328 19.57 36.31 2.68
C ASN A 328 19.19 35.02 1.92
N SER A 329 20.13 34.07 1.81
CA SER A 329 19.95 32.83 1.06
C SER A 329 19.52 31.66 1.95
N PHE A 330 19.71 31.80 3.27
CA PHE A 330 19.52 30.74 4.25
C PHE A 330 18.06 30.68 4.73
N ARG A 331 17.45 29.50 4.62
CA ARG A 331 16.16 29.20 5.23
C ARG A 331 16.16 27.80 5.82
N LYS A 332 15.87 27.67 7.11
CA LYS A 332 15.65 26.39 7.79
C LYS A 332 14.15 26.08 7.76
N LEU A 333 13.75 24.97 7.16
CA LEU A 333 12.34 24.54 7.09
C LEU A 333 12.00 23.47 8.11
N VAL A 334 12.91 22.53 8.33
CA VAL A 334 12.71 21.42 9.29
C VAL A 334 13.93 21.35 10.20
N ASP A 335 13.68 21.22 11.49
CA ASP A 335 14.67 20.92 12.52
C ASP A 335 13.96 20.38 13.77
N THR A 336 13.58 19.10 13.75
CA THR A 336 12.75 18.48 14.78
C THR A 336 12.98 16.97 14.87
N SER A 337 12.72 16.38 16.04
CA SER A 337 12.67 14.94 16.25
C SER A 337 11.27 14.33 16.07
N GLY A 338 10.27 15.15 15.71
CA GLY A 338 8.88 14.76 15.52
C GLY A 338 7.97 15.28 16.64
N TYR A 339 6.87 14.56 16.91
CA TYR A 339 5.90 14.95 17.95
C TYR A 339 6.48 14.77 19.37
N TYR A 340 7.29 13.73 19.57
CA TYR A 340 8.06 13.48 20.78
C TYR A 340 9.55 13.50 20.46
N SER A 341 10.39 13.68 21.49
CA SER A 341 11.85 13.72 21.36
C SER A 341 12.44 12.46 20.72
N THR A 342 11.75 11.32 20.82
CA THR A 342 12.18 10.02 20.33
C THR A 342 11.39 9.53 19.10
N THR A 343 10.48 10.34 18.54
CA THR A 343 9.58 9.89 17.45
C THR A 343 10.35 9.35 16.24
N PHE A 344 11.45 10.00 15.86
CA PHE A 344 12.30 9.55 14.77
C PHE A 344 13.48 8.67 15.18
N ASN A 345 13.62 8.26 16.44
CA ASN A 345 14.66 7.31 16.83
C ASN A 345 14.48 5.99 16.07
N GLN A 346 15.58 5.24 15.90
CA GLN A 346 15.60 4.02 15.08
C GLN A 346 15.00 4.27 13.68
N PHE A 347 15.46 5.33 13.01
CA PHE A 347 14.87 5.78 11.77
C PHE A 347 15.16 4.81 10.62
N ARG A 348 14.11 4.38 9.94
CA ARG A 348 14.13 3.94 8.55
C ARG A 348 12.92 4.55 7.89
N GLY A 349 13.11 5.28 6.81
CA GLY A 349 12.01 6.08 6.27
C GLY A 349 12.34 6.80 4.98
N ARG A 350 11.39 7.60 4.53
CA ARG A 350 11.52 8.43 3.34
C ARG A 350 11.57 9.91 3.68
N LEU A 351 12.37 10.63 2.93
CA LEU A 351 12.46 12.08 2.96
C LEU A 351 12.17 12.61 1.58
N ARG A 352 11.41 13.69 1.48
CA ARG A 352 11.12 14.38 0.23
C ARG A 352 11.33 15.87 0.34
N ILE A 353 11.85 16.45 -0.74
CA ILE A 353 11.83 17.89 -0.99
C ILE A 353 11.20 18.12 -2.35
N ALA A 354 10.28 19.07 -2.45
CA ALA A 354 9.75 19.51 -3.72
C ALA A 354 9.76 21.04 -3.82
N ARG A 355 10.00 21.54 -5.03
CA ARG A 355 9.81 22.93 -5.41
C ARG A 355 8.85 23.00 -6.60
N ARG A 356 7.75 23.74 -6.44
CA ARG A 356 6.72 23.97 -7.46
C ARG A 356 6.42 25.46 -7.55
N GLY A 357 6.93 26.13 -8.58
CA GLY A 357 6.90 27.58 -8.68
C GLY A 357 7.66 28.21 -7.51
N LYS A 358 6.94 28.96 -6.66
CA LYS A 358 7.49 29.58 -5.43
C LYS A 358 7.29 28.72 -4.17
N VAL A 359 6.61 27.58 -4.29
CA VAL A 359 6.26 26.74 -3.15
C VAL A 359 7.33 25.68 -2.95
N TRP A 360 7.87 25.61 -1.74
CA TRP A 360 8.71 24.53 -1.25
C TRP A 360 7.90 23.64 -0.30
N SER A 361 8.12 22.34 -0.40
CA SER A 361 7.48 21.36 0.48
C SER A 361 8.49 20.33 0.92
N VAL A 362 8.44 19.98 2.19
CA VAL A 362 9.28 18.98 2.82
C VAL A 362 8.38 17.93 3.43
N TYR A 363 8.72 16.66 3.23
CA TYR A 363 8.05 15.54 3.86
C TYR A 363 9.08 14.62 4.48
N VAL A 364 8.87 14.21 5.72
CA VAL A 364 9.69 13.18 6.37
C VAL A 364 8.75 12.19 7.02
N ALA A 365 8.96 10.91 6.75
CA ALA A 365 8.17 9.83 7.34
C ALA A 365 9.04 8.67 7.75
N LYS A 366 8.91 8.24 9.01
CA LYS A 366 9.42 6.98 9.50
C LYS A 366 8.46 5.87 9.07
N PHE A 367 8.98 4.79 8.51
CA PHE A 367 8.15 3.63 8.16
C PHE A 367 7.68 2.88 9.41
N ILE A 368 6.53 2.23 9.29
CA ILE A 368 6.09 1.24 10.30
C ILE A 368 7.04 0.05 10.23
N ASP A 369 7.54 -0.40 11.37
CA ASP A 369 8.54 -1.46 11.48
C ASP A 369 8.16 -2.70 10.65
N GLY A 370 9.14 -3.20 9.88
CA GLY A 370 8.94 -4.34 8.98
C GLY A 370 8.13 -4.04 7.71
N THR A 371 7.73 -2.79 7.47
CA THR A 371 6.96 -2.39 6.29
C THR A 371 7.61 -1.21 5.55
N GLU A 372 7.04 -0.85 4.40
CA GLU A 372 7.37 0.38 3.63
C GLU A 372 6.20 1.37 3.66
N LYS A 373 5.30 1.22 4.64
CA LYS A 373 4.16 2.12 4.86
C LYS A 373 4.57 3.23 5.81
N ASP A 374 4.11 4.45 5.52
CA ASP A 374 4.42 5.62 6.32
C ASP A 374 3.73 5.53 7.69
N GLY A 375 4.49 5.69 8.76
CA GLY A 375 4.01 5.80 10.14
C GLY A 375 4.05 7.25 10.61
N ALA A 376 4.89 7.54 11.61
CA ALA A 376 5.10 8.91 12.09
C ALA A 376 5.67 9.78 10.96
N SER A 377 5.01 10.89 10.67
CA SER A 377 5.41 11.78 9.57
C SER A 377 5.22 13.26 9.92
N LEU A 378 5.93 14.11 9.18
CA LEU A 378 5.75 15.56 9.17
C LEU A 378 5.71 16.07 7.75
N VAL A 379 4.96 17.16 7.56
CA VAL A 379 4.88 17.92 6.32
C VAL A 379 5.13 19.38 6.67
N GLU A 380 6.06 20.00 5.96
CA GLU A 380 6.28 21.44 6.04
C GLU A 380 6.14 22.07 4.67
N ARG A 381 5.52 23.25 4.62
CA ARG A 381 5.31 24.01 3.39
C ARG A 381 5.72 25.46 3.59
N TRP A 382 6.47 25.99 2.64
CA TRP A 382 6.89 27.38 2.63
C TRP A 382 6.70 27.99 1.24
N ILE A 383 6.32 29.26 1.18
CA ILE A 383 6.18 30.04 -0.06
C ILE A 383 7.23 31.13 -0.03
N ASP A 384 8.07 31.20 -1.07
CA ASP A 384 9.07 32.25 -1.19
C ASP A 384 8.46 33.53 -1.79
N GLU A 385 7.93 34.38 -0.91
CA GLU A 385 7.36 35.68 -1.29
C GLU A 385 8.43 36.76 -1.47
N THR A 386 9.55 36.63 -0.76
CA THR A 386 10.59 37.66 -0.63
C THR A 386 11.72 37.55 -1.66
N GLY A 387 11.83 36.42 -2.37
CA GLY A 387 12.85 36.21 -3.41
C GLY A 387 14.20 35.80 -2.81
N ASN A 388 14.24 34.64 -2.15
CA ASN A 388 15.49 34.05 -1.68
C ASN A 388 16.39 33.70 -2.89
N PRO A 389 17.64 34.18 -2.97
CA PRO A 389 18.52 33.96 -4.13
C PRO A 389 18.74 32.49 -4.53
N MET A 390 18.56 31.55 -3.59
CA MET A 390 18.76 30.12 -3.83
C MET A 390 17.53 29.44 -4.38
N THR A 391 16.35 30.03 -4.21
CA THR A 391 15.12 29.44 -4.74
C THR A 391 14.98 29.68 -6.24
N GLU A 392 15.69 30.67 -6.79
CA GLU A 392 15.75 30.90 -8.24
C GLU A 392 16.81 30.02 -8.91
N ARG A 393 17.76 29.46 -8.15
CA ARG A 393 18.78 28.56 -8.70
C ARG A 393 18.17 27.23 -9.11
N LYS A 394 18.57 26.76 -10.30
CA LYS A 394 18.22 25.43 -10.79
C LYS A 394 19.18 24.40 -10.23
N ILE A 395 18.65 23.21 -9.93
CA ILE A 395 19.47 22.08 -9.47
C ILE A 395 20.00 21.31 -10.68
N ALA A 396 21.29 21.04 -10.73
CA ALA A 396 21.94 20.31 -11.82
C ALA A 396 22.58 19.00 -11.34
N GLN A 397 22.89 18.91 -10.04
CA GLN A 397 23.58 17.77 -9.45
C GLN A 397 22.93 17.38 -8.14
N VAL A 398 23.06 16.11 -7.80
CA VAL A 398 22.73 15.57 -6.48
C VAL A 398 24.01 15.04 -5.82
N MET A 399 24.15 15.32 -4.53
CA MET A 399 25.24 14.83 -3.70
C MET A 399 24.66 14.06 -2.53
N ILE A 400 25.30 12.95 -2.20
CA ILE A 400 25.00 12.13 -1.04
C ILE A 400 26.19 12.16 -0.07
N ALA A 401 25.90 12.16 1.22
CA ALA A 401 26.91 12.16 2.27
C ALA A 401 26.49 11.26 3.43
N ILE A 402 27.43 10.45 3.93
CA ILE A 402 27.31 9.71 5.18
C ILE A 402 28.56 10.07 6.01
N CYS A 403 28.33 10.78 7.11
CA CYS A 403 29.40 11.31 7.95
C CYS A 403 29.22 10.91 9.41
N LYS A 404 30.34 10.76 10.11
CA LYS A 404 30.41 10.75 11.59
C LYS A 404 30.81 12.12 12.11
N TRP A 405 30.66 12.34 13.42
CA TRP A 405 31.05 13.58 14.08
C TRP A 405 32.28 13.42 14.97
N ASP A 406 33.36 14.11 14.63
CA ASP A 406 34.60 14.17 15.43
C ASP A 406 35.10 12.76 15.83
N ASN A 407 35.61 12.58 17.05
CA ASN A 407 36.07 11.29 17.56
C ASN A 407 34.95 10.43 18.20
N HIS A 408 33.67 10.73 17.95
CA HIS A 408 32.57 9.89 18.45
C HIS A 408 32.46 8.59 17.63
N GLU A 409 31.83 7.58 18.23
CA GLU A 409 31.48 6.36 17.51
C GLU A 409 30.46 6.68 16.41
N PRO A 410 30.62 6.16 15.19
CA PRO A 410 29.64 6.35 14.13
C PRO A 410 28.34 5.62 14.48
N VAL A 411 27.20 6.19 14.05
CA VAL A 411 25.89 5.52 14.14
C VAL A 411 25.96 4.12 13.54
N LYS A 412 25.51 3.13 14.32
CA LYS A 412 25.72 1.72 13.99
C LYS A 412 25.13 1.29 12.65
N GLU A 413 23.91 1.72 12.36
CA GLU A 413 23.21 1.43 11.10
C GLU A 413 22.85 2.75 10.41
N ILE A 414 23.68 3.16 9.45
CA ILE A 414 23.49 4.37 8.65
C ILE A 414 23.71 4.07 7.16
N GLN A 415 22.72 4.42 6.33
CA GLN A 415 22.73 4.12 4.90
C GLN A 415 21.69 4.93 4.12
N ILE A 416 21.85 4.94 2.79
CA ILE A 416 20.85 5.43 1.83
C ILE A 416 20.40 4.22 1.00
N ASP A 417 19.08 4.01 0.95
CA ASP A 417 18.45 2.82 0.39
C ASP A 417 17.94 3.05 -1.05
N ASP A 418 17.46 4.25 -1.37
CA ASP A 418 16.90 4.59 -2.68
C ASP A 418 16.94 6.10 -2.90
N LEU A 419 17.15 6.56 -4.13
CA LEU A 419 17.09 7.98 -4.50
C LEU A 419 16.37 8.15 -5.84
N LYS A 420 15.37 9.01 -5.86
CA LYS A 420 14.61 9.38 -7.06
C LYS A 420 14.49 10.89 -7.19
N ILE A 421 14.62 11.39 -8.41
CA ILE A 421 14.41 12.80 -8.74
C ILE A 421 13.46 12.89 -9.93
N TRP A 422 12.46 13.74 -9.80
CA TRP A 422 11.50 14.08 -10.83
C TRP A 422 11.64 15.55 -11.19
N LYS A 423 11.61 15.84 -12.50
CA LYS A 423 11.35 17.18 -13.02
C LYS A 423 9.85 17.44 -12.92
N VAL A 424 9.48 18.59 -12.37
CA VAL A 424 8.08 19.00 -12.31
C VAL A 424 7.82 19.99 -13.44
N ASN A 425 7.09 19.55 -14.46
CA ASN A 425 6.73 20.39 -15.60
C ASN A 425 5.52 21.26 -15.21
N LYS A 426 5.55 22.55 -15.59
CA LYS A 426 4.36 23.39 -15.48
C LYS A 426 3.29 22.81 -16.38
N VAL A 427 2.11 22.56 -15.84
CA VAL A 427 0.93 22.13 -16.61
C VAL A 427 0.24 23.40 -17.14
N PRO A 428 0.24 23.65 -18.46
CA PRO A 428 -0.55 24.71 -19.05
C PRO A 428 -2.04 24.50 -18.74
N SER A 429 -2.83 25.58 -18.75
CA SER A 429 -4.27 25.51 -18.47
C SER A 429 -5.07 24.61 -19.43
N ASN A 430 -4.48 24.26 -20.59
CA ASN A 430 -5.04 23.36 -21.60
C ASN A 430 -4.35 21.98 -21.63
N ALA A 431 -3.76 21.53 -20.51
CA ALA A 431 -3.15 20.21 -20.43
C ALA A 431 -3.63 19.44 -19.20
N GLN A 432 -3.80 18.13 -19.34
CA GLN A 432 -4.06 17.25 -18.20
C GLN A 432 -2.83 16.38 -17.90
N PRO A 433 -2.47 16.24 -16.61
CA PRO A 433 -1.37 15.39 -16.20
C PRO A 433 -1.71 13.90 -16.33
N TYR A 434 -0.70 13.07 -16.60
CA TYR A 434 -0.85 11.62 -16.45
C TYR A 434 -1.19 11.27 -15.00
N ILE A 435 -2.17 10.38 -14.81
CA ILE A 435 -2.60 9.92 -13.48
C ILE A 435 -1.80 8.70 -13.00
N PHE A 436 -1.09 8.03 -13.90
CA PHE A 436 -0.14 6.95 -13.63
C PHE A 436 0.93 6.86 -14.73
N ASP A 437 2.11 6.34 -14.38
CA ASP A 437 3.28 6.20 -15.25
C ASP A 437 3.59 4.72 -15.58
N THR A 438 4.46 4.48 -16.58
CA THR A 438 4.97 3.13 -16.90
C THR A 438 5.58 2.43 -15.68
N GLY A 439 5.15 1.20 -15.43
CA GLY A 439 5.60 0.38 -14.30
C GLY A 439 4.74 0.51 -13.05
N ASP A 440 3.81 1.48 -13.01
CA ASP A 440 2.89 1.63 -11.88
C ASP A 440 1.98 0.41 -11.74
N LYS A 441 1.71 0.03 -10.49
CA LYS A 441 0.79 -1.06 -10.14
C LYS A 441 -0.56 -0.49 -9.73
N ILE A 442 -1.60 -0.82 -10.48
CA ILE A 442 -2.96 -0.42 -10.18
C ILE A 442 -3.74 -1.64 -9.68
N VAL A 443 -4.49 -1.47 -8.59
CA VAL A 443 -5.35 -2.50 -8.02
C VAL A 443 -6.75 -1.94 -7.84
N ILE A 444 -7.75 -2.60 -8.41
CA ILE A 444 -9.18 -2.32 -8.26
C ILE A 444 -9.80 -3.50 -7.50
N ASP A 445 -10.15 -3.28 -6.23
CA ASP A 445 -10.75 -4.27 -5.32
C ASP A 445 -12.23 -3.89 -5.10
N THR A 446 -13.13 -4.59 -5.79
CA THR A 446 -14.57 -4.31 -5.75
C THR A 446 -15.19 -4.68 -4.41
N GLU A 447 -14.72 -5.74 -3.76
CA GLU A 447 -15.24 -6.15 -2.45
C GLU A 447 -14.98 -5.06 -1.39
N LYS A 448 -13.84 -4.36 -1.49
CA LYS A 448 -13.49 -3.24 -0.60
C LYS A 448 -13.86 -1.87 -1.15
N SER A 449 -14.42 -1.79 -2.36
CA SER A 449 -14.67 -0.51 -3.06
C SER A 449 -13.42 0.39 -3.08
N LEU A 450 -12.26 -0.20 -3.36
CA LEU A 450 -10.96 0.45 -3.26
C LEU A 450 -10.23 0.42 -4.60
N VAL A 451 -9.63 1.56 -4.96
CA VAL A 451 -8.66 1.64 -6.06
C VAL A 451 -7.35 2.21 -5.52
N THR A 452 -6.22 1.60 -5.90
CA THR A 452 -4.90 2.08 -5.51
C THR A 452 -3.95 2.16 -6.69
N ILE A 453 -3.03 3.13 -6.66
CA ILE A 453 -1.88 3.25 -7.56
C ILE A 453 -0.63 3.18 -6.68
N ASN A 454 0.22 2.17 -6.91
CA ASN A 454 1.39 1.87 -6.08
C ASN A 454 1.08 1.79 -4.57
N GLY A 455 -0.07 1.21 -4.23
CA GLY A 455 -0.54 1.06 -2.85
C GLY A 455 -1.11 2.32 -2.21
N LYS A 456 -1.09 3.48 -2.89
CA LYS A 456 -1.75 4.71 -2.44
C LYS A 456 -3.19 4.73 -2.93
N ASN A 457 -4.12 5.13 -2.05
CA ASN A 457 -5.52 5.27 -2.39
C ASN A 457 -5.70 6.31 -3.51
N ALA A 458 -6.39 5.93 -4.59
CA ALA A 458 -6.67 6.75 -5.76
C ALA A 458 -8.19 7.00 -5.96
N ILE A 459 -9.00 6.79 -4.92
CA ILE A 459 -10.46 6.96 -4.99
C ILE A 459 -10.87 8.39 -5.33
N ASN A 460 -10.03 9.38 -4.98
CA ASN A 460 -10.27 10.80 -5.24
C ASN A 460 -10.27 11.17 -6.73
N ILE A 461 -9.68 10.32 -7.58
CA ILE A 461 -9.67 10.51 -9.04
C ILE A 461 -10.63 9.56 -9.77
N LYS A 462 -11.41 8.75 -9.04
CA LYS A 462 -12.48 7.92 -9.62
C LYS A 462 -13.62 8.82 -10.10
N GLU A 463 -14.13 8.57 -11.29
CA GLU A 463 -15.31 9.27 -11.80
C GLU A 463 -16.53 8.94 -10.90
N ILE A 464 -17.27 9.97 -10.49
CA ILE A 464 -18.35 9.83 -9.50
C ILE A 464 -19.44 8.86 -9.98
N PHE A 465 -19.76 8.87 -11.27
CA PHE A 465 -20.85 8.09 -11.85
C PHE A 465 -20.46 6.69 -12.32
N SER A 466 -19.16 6.36 -12.35
CA SER A 466 -18.71 5.02 -12.72
C SER A 466 -18.93 4.03 -11.57
N ASN A 467 -19.14 2.74 -11.87
CA ASN A 467 -19.32 1.70 -10.85
C ASN A 467 -18.10 0.78 -10.74
N PHE A 468 -17.94 0.07 -9.62
CA PHE A 468 -16.86 -0.91 -9.48
C PHE A 468 -17.15 -2.17 -10.29
N PRO A 469 -16.13 -2.79 -10.93
CA PRO A 469 -16.35 -3.93 -11.81
C PRO A 469 -16.89 -5.17 -11.10
N VAL A 470 -18.03 -5.68 -11.56
CA VAL A 470 -18.59 -6.96 -11.10
C VAL A 470 -18.49 -8.03 -12.18
N VAL A 471 -18.32 -9.27 -11.74
CA VAL A 471 -18.37 -10.46 -12.58
C VAL A 471 -19.80 -10.99 -12.58
N ILE A 472 -20.52 -10.80 -13.67
CA ILE A 472 -21.91 -11.26 -13.81
C ILE A 472 -21.98 -12.78 -13.89
N ARG A 473 -23.17 -13.35 -13.67
CA ARG A 473 -23.41 -14.78 -13.87
C ARG A 473 -23.32 -15.12 -15.36
N GLY A 474 -22.69 -16.26 -15.70
CA GLY A 474 -22.57 -16.71 -17.08
C GLY A 474 -21.38 -16.08 -17.78
N GLU A 475 -21.52 -15.78 -19.06
CA GLU A 475 -20.44 -15.26 -19.90
C GLU A 475 -20.11 -13.81 -19.56
N ASN A 476 -18.82 -13.51 -19.46
CA ASN A 476 -18.29 -12.20 -19.15
C ASN A 476 -17.29 -11.78 -20.25
N ARG A 477 -17.38 -10.51 -20.63
CA ARG A 477 -16.37 -9.78 -21.38
C ARG A 477 -16.00 -8.53 -20.59
N ILE A 478 -14.73 -8.43 -20.21
CA ILE A 478 -14.20 -7.25 -19.52
C ILE A 478 -13.12 -6.63 -20.38
N ASP A 479 -13.23 -5.34 -20.65
CA ASP A 479 -12.30 -4.60 -21.49
C ASP A 479 -11.62 -3.50 -20.67
N ILE A 480 -10.33 -3.29 -20.90
CA ILE A 480 -9.55 -2.24 -20.27
C ILE A 480 -9.04 -1.27 -21.35
N MET A 481 -9.22 0.02 -21.10
CA MET A 481 -8.73 1.11 -21.95
C MET A 481 -7.99 2.17 -21.10
N PRO A 482 -6.82 2.67 -21.51
CA PRO A 482 -6.06 2.26 -22.70
C PRO A 482 -5.54 0.82 -22.60
N PRO A 483 -5.21 0.18 -23.74
CA PRO A 483 -4.84 -1.24 -23.78
C PRO A 483 -3.43 -1.50 -23.22
N ASP A 484 -2.65 -0.45 -23.00
CA ASP A 484 -1.24 -0.46 -22.60
C ASP A 484 -1.05 -0.85 -21.12
N VAL A 485 -1.61 -1.99 -20.73
CA VAL A 485 -1.48 -2.60 -19.40
C VAL A 485 -1.16 -4.09 -19.52
N ASN A 486 -0.57 -4.67 -18.49
CA ASN A 486 -0.56 -6.10 -18.25
C ASN A 486 -1.48 -6.38 -17.05
N ALA A 487 -2.62 -7.01 -17.27
CA ALA A 487 -3.68 -7.13 -16.27
C ALA A 487 -4.11 -8.58 -16.05
N THR A 488 -4.57 -8.84 -14.83
CA THR A 488 -5.29 -10.05 -14.44
C THR A 488 -6.55 -9.67 -13.69
N ILE A 489 -7.61 -10.44 -13.88
CA ILE A 489 -8.80 -10.39 -13.04
C ILE A 489 -8.91 -11.69 -12.26
N SER A 490 -9.25 -11.59 -10.98
CA SER A 490 -9.61 -12.71 -10.14
C SER A 490 -10.95 -12.50 -9.45
N TYR A 491 -11.66 -13.60 -9.21
CA TYR A 491 -12.92 -13.62 -8.49
C TYR A 491 -13.17 -15.01 -7.90
N ARG A 492 -14.01 -15.10 -6.86
CA ARG A 492 -14.52 -16.37 -6.34
C ARG A 492 -15.97 -16.53 -6.78
N GLU A 493 -16.29 -17.65 -7.40
CA GLU A 493 -17.68 -17.97 -7.76
C GLU A 493 -18.56 -17.98 -6.51
N ARG A 494 -19.73 -17.35 -6.59
CA ARG A 494 -20.70 -17.30 -5.49
C ARG A 494 -21.91 -18.20 -5.81
N TYR A 495 -22.30 -19.01 -4.84
CA TYR A 495 -23.43 -19.93 -4.92
C TYR A 495 -24.47 -19.62 -3.83
N ARG A 496 -25.74 -19.57 -4.20
CA ARG A 496 -26.86 -19.31 -3.27
C ARG A 496 -26.96 -20.29 -2.12
#